data_AF-A0A8S3A7S4-F1
#
_entry.id   AF-A0A8S3A7S4-F1
#
_cell.length_a   1.000
_cell.length_b   1.000
_cell.length_c   1.000
_cell.angle_alpha   90.00
_cell.angle_beta   90.00
_cell.angle_gamma   90.00
#
_symmetry.space_group_name_H-M   'P 1'
#
loop_
_entity.id
_entity.type
_entity.pdbx_description
1 polymer ?
#
loop_
_entity_poly.entity_id
_entity_poly.type
_entity_poly.pdbx_seq_one_letter_code
_entity_poly.pdbx_strand_id
1 'polypeptide(L)'
;LIETVDIGNDQAVVTETTDLQGQNIFSQAFIGKNGRRWVLIINKRYGNIDVFLPGCTGGRMQIINEASGFGPATEVTLELSRITLSAFAVAVIHMPPLDVE
;
A
#
# COMPACT_ATOMS: atom_id res chain seq x y z
N LEU A 1 15.43 -3.62 -9.78
CA LEU A 1 14.41 -3.88 -10.81
C LEU A 1 13.77 -5.21 -10.45
N ILE A 2 12.56 -5.22 -9.90
CA ILE A 2 11.80 -6.47 -9.75
C ILE A 2 10.92 -6.52 -10.98
N GLU A 3 11.27 -7.41 -11.90
CA GLU A 3 10.45 -7.74 -13.07
C GLU A 3 9.13 -8.34 -12.58
N THR A 4 8.03 -8.05 -13.27
CA THR A 4 6.68 -8.51 -12.94
C THR A 4 6.67 -10.01 -12.63
N VAL A 5 6.53 -10.36 -11.34
CA VAL A 5 6.32 -11.73 -10.88
C VAL A 5 4.82 -11.96 -10.75
N ASP A 6 4.31 -13.01 -11.39
CA ASP A 6 2.96 -13.51 -11.11
C ASP A 6 2.93 -14.07 -9.69
N ILE A 7 2.26 -13.37 -8.78
CA ILE A 7 1.98 -13.87 -7.42
C ILE A 7 0.55 -14.40 -7.43
N GLY A 8 0.38 -15.63 -7.89
CA GLY A 8 -0.93 -16.23 -8.09
C GLY A 8 -1.63 -15.70 -9.35
N ASN A 9 -2.77 -15.03 -9.20
CA ASN A 9 -3.54 -14.42 -10.30
C ASN A 9 -3.28 -12.91 -10.46
N ASP A 10 -2.29 -12.40 -9.73
CA ASP A 10 -2.05 -10.98 -9.56
C ASP A 10 -0.66 -10.61 -10.06
N GLN A 11 -0.58 -9.56 -10.86
CA GLN A 11 0.65 -9.08 -11.49
C GLN A 11 1.27 -7.97 -10.66
N ALA A 12 2.51 -8.15 -10.23
CA ALA A 12 3.31 -7.10 -9.62
C ALA A 12 3.65 -6.01 -10.66
N VAL A 13 3.34 -4.75 -10.35
CA VAL A 13 3.70 -3.62 -11.21
C VAL A 13 4.94 -2.90 -10.69
N VAL A 14 5.71 -2.30 -11.60
CA VAL A 14 6.87 -1.50 -11.22
C VAL A 14 6.41 -0.37 -10.30
N THR A 15 7.06 -0.26 -9.14
CA THR A 15 6.76 0.76 -8.13
C THR A 15 8.02 1.59 -7.92
N GLU A 16 7.89 2.91 -7.99
CA GLU A 16 8.96 3.84 -7.66
C GLU A 16 8.67 4.45 -6.28
N THR A 17 9.66 4.36 -5.39
CA THR A 17 9.61 4.97 -4.06
C THR A 17 10.74 5.98 -3.96
N THR A 18 10.45 7.17 -3.43
CA THR A 18 11.45 8.25 -3.27
C THR A 18 12.49 7.94 -2.18
N ASP A 19 12.36 6.83 -1.43
CA ASP A 19 13.42 6.35 -0.54
C ASP A 19 14.60 5.84 -1.40
N LEU A 20 15.59 6.71 -1.60
CA LEU A 20 16.73 6.56 -2.51
C LEU A 20 17.53 5.25 -2.35
N GLN A 21 17.30 4.47 -1.29
CA GLN A 21 17.93 3.16 -1.08
C GLN A 21 16.95 2.01 -0.80
N GLY A 22 15.63 2.25 -0.73
CA GLY A 22 14.61 1.22 -0.43
C GLY A 22 14.82 0.50 0.91
N GLN A 23 15.63 1.06 1.80
CA GLN A 23 16.00 0.43 3.08
C GLN A 23 14.93 0.64 4.14
N ASN A 24 14.22 1.77 4.07
CA ASN A 24 13.36 2.26 5.12
C ASN A 24 11.88 2.17 4.75
N ILE A 25 11.57 2.22 3.46
CA ILE A 25 10.21 2.09 2.94
C ILE A 25 10.23 1.07 1.82
N PHE A 26 9.37 0.07 1.92
CA PHE A 26 9.10 -0.85 0.82
C PHE A 26 7.68 -0.62 0.32
N SER A 27 7.50 -0.58 -1.00
CA SER A 27 6.17 -0.56 -1.61
C SER A 27 6.11 -1.43 -2.85
N GLN A 28 4.99 -2.11 -3.03
CA GLN A 28 4.72 -2.94 -4.20
C GLN A 28 3.23 -2.83 -4.57
N ALA A 29 2.95 -2.41 -5.79
CA ALA A 29 1.59 -2.40 -6.33
C ALA A 29 1.29 -3.67 -7.14
N PHE A 30 0.00 -4.01 -7.22
CA PHE A 30 -0.49 -5.21 -7.90
C PHE A 30 -1.75 -4.91 -8.70
N ILE A 31 -1.89 -5.61 -9.83
CA ILE A 31 -3.11 -5.67 -10.63
C ILE A 31 -3.59 -7.12 -10.66
N GLY A 32 -4.77 -7.37 -10.08
CA GLY A 32 -5.45 -8.65 -10.15
C GLY A 32 -6.49 -8.70 -11.26
N LYS A 33 -7.18 -9.85 -11.34
CA LYS A 33 -8.31 -10.05 -12.27
C LYS A 33 -9.36 -8.94 -12.16
N ASN A 34 -10.02 -8.67 -13.28
CA ASN A 34 -11.09 -7.67 -13.40
C ASN A 34 -10.65 -6.25 -13.00
N GLY A 35 -9.37 -5.91 -13.18
CA GLY A 35 -8.85 -4.57 -12.86
C GLY A 35 -8.79 -4.26 -11.37
N ARG A 36 -8.84 -5.29 -10.49
CA ARG A 36 -8.65 -5.11 -9.05
C ARG A 36 -7.23 -4.60 -8.81
N ARG A 37 -7.08 -3.49 -8.06
CA ARG A 37 -5.78 -2.86 -7.79
C ARG A 37 -5.54 -2.77 -6.29
N TRP A 38 -4.33 -3.09 -5.84
CA TRP A 38 -3.91 -2.80 -4.47
C TRP A 38 -2.42 -2.49 -4.37
N VAL A 39 -2.04 -1.87 -3.26
CA VAL A 39 -0.67 -1.47 -2.95
C VAL A 39 -0.31 -1.96 -1.56
N LEU A 40 0.81 -2.68 -1.44
CA LEU A 40 1.46 -2.99 -0.17
C LEU A 40 2.47 -1.89 0.15
N ILE A 41 2.45 -1.37 1.36
CA ILE A 41 3.44 -0.42 1.87
C ILE A 41 3.92 -0.89 3.24
N ILE A 42 5.23 -0.91 3.42
CA ILE A 42 5.89 -1.27 4.69
C ILE A 42 6.76 -0.08 5.10
N ASN A 43 6.41 0.55 6.22
CA ASN A 43 7.27 1.50 6.89
C ASN A 43 8.22 0.73 7.82
N LYS A 44 9.50 0.69 7.52
CA LYS A 44 10.52 0.03 8.37
C LYS A 44 11.19 1.02 9.34
N ARG A 45 10.75 2.28 9.37
CA ARG A 45 11.35 3.34 10.20
C ARG A 45 10.79 3.32 11.60
N TYR A 46 11.63 3.72 12.55
CA TYR A 46 11.21 4.15 13.88
C TYR A 46 10.68 5.60 13.83
N GLY A 47 9.62 5.81 13.06
CA GLY A 47 8.96 7.11 12.89
C GLY A 47 7.86 7.08 11.84
N ASN A 48 6.94 8.03 11.94
CA ASN A 48 5.82 8.14 11.00
C ASN A 48 6.30 8.60 9.62
N ILE A 49 5.58 8.17 8.58
CA ILE A 49 5.77 8.65 7.21
C ILE A 49 4.44 9.11 6.63
N ASP A 50 4.51 10.15 5.80
CA ASP A 50 3.39 10.56 4.96
C ASP A 50 3.58 9.98 3.57
N VAL A 51 2.57 9.25 3.12
CA VAL A 51 2.50 8.65 1.79
C VAL A 51 1.48 9.43 0.98
N PHE A 52 1.88 9.93 -0.18
CA PHE A 52 0.97 10.42 -1.19
C PHE A 52 0.68 9.30 -2.19
N LEU A 53 -0.57 8.86 -2.26
CA LEU A 53 -1.03 7.78 -3.14
C LEU A 53 -2.20 8.29 -3.99
N PRO A 54 -1.96 8.76 -5.21
CA PRO A 54 -3.02 9.25 -6.09
C PRO A 54 -4.08 8.20 -6.40
N GLY A 55 -5.35 8.62 -6.46
CA GLY A 55 -6.46 7.76 -6.88
C GLY A 55 -6.90 6.71 -5.85
N CYS A 56 -6.43 6.79 -4.60
CA CYS A 56 -6.85 5.88 -3.53
C CYS A 56 -8.10 6.34 -2.77
N THR A 57 -8.59 7.56 -3.01
CA THR A 57 -9.79 8.10 -2.35
C THR A 57 -11.01 7.22 -2.63
N GLY A 58 -11.78 6.87 -1.61
CA GLY A 58 -12.87 5.89 -1.66
C GLY A 58 -12.38 4.42 -1.58
N GLY A 59 -11.07 4.19 -1.55
CA GLY A 59 -10.46 2.89 -1.31
C GLY A 59 -10.49 2.48 0.17
N ARG A 60 -9.97 1.28 0.45
CA ARG A 60 -9.87 0.73 1.80
C ARG A 60 -8.44 0.37 2.13
N MET A 61 -7.99 0.74 3.32
CA MET A 61 -6.68 0.37 3.85
C MET A 61 -6.86 -0.58 5.02
N GLN A 62 -6.11 -1.68 5.01
CA GLN A 62 -5.91 -2.56 6.16
C GLN A 62 -4.51 -2.36 6.69
N ILE A 63 -4.38 -2.05 7.98
CA ILE A 63 -3.10 -1.67 8.59
C ILE A 63 -2.85 -2.42 9.90
N ILE A 64 -1.61 -2.86 10.08
CA ILE A 64 -1.06 -3.29 11.37
C ILE A 64 0.17 -2.44 11.72
N ASN A 65 0.43 -2.26 13.00
CA ASN A 65 1.65 -1.63 13.51
C ASN A 65 2.12 -2.32 14.80
N GLU A 66 3.16 -1.79 15.44
CA GLU A 66 3.72 -2.37 16.66
C GLU A 66 2.66 -2.58 17.78
N ALA A 67 1.73 -1.64 17.93
CA ALA A 67 0.68 -1.73 18.95
C ALA A 67 -0.37 -2.80 18.62
N SER A 68 -0.67 -3.01 17.34
CA SER A 68 -1.69 -3.97 16.90
C SER A 68 -1.12 -5.29 16.37
N GLY A 69 0.20 -5.51 16.44
CA GLY A 69 0.91 -6.55 15.67
C GLY A 69 0.46 -7.99 15.90
N PHE A 70 -0.23 -8.26 17.01
CA PHE A 70 -0.83 -9.57 17.33
C PHE A 70 -2.36 -9.61 17.17
N GLY A 71 -2.98 -8.48 16.82
CA GLY A 71 -4.42 -8.35 16.61
C GLY A 71 -4.80 -8.34 15.12
N PRO A 72 -6.10 -8.28 14.81
CA PRO A 72 -6.55 -8.11 13.44
C PRO A 72 -6.07 -6.76 12.87
N ALA A 73 -5.93 -6.69 11.55
CA ALA A 73 -5.67 -5.43 10.87
C ALA A 73 -6.83 -4.45 11.12
N THR A 74 -6.48 -3.18 11.36
CA THR A 74 -7.47 -2.10 11.41
C THR A 74 -7.86 -1.73 9.99
N GLU A 75 -9.16 -1.64 9.70
CA GLU A 75 -9.67 -1.21 8.40
C GLU A 75 -10.05 0.28 8.44
N VAL A 76 -9.64 1.03 7.40
CA VAL A 76 -9.87 2.47 7.27
C VAL A 76 -10.30 2.78 5.85
N THR A 77 -11.39 3.55 5.69
CA THR A 77 -11.76 4.14 4.40
C THR A 77 -10.88 5.36 4.12
N LEU A 78 -10.33 5.44 2.91
CA LEU A 78 -9.43 6.51 2.52
C LEU A 78 -10.22 7.70 1.96
N GLU A 79 -10.32 8.77 2.73
CA GLU A 79 -11.01 10.00 2.31
C GLU A 79 -10.10 10.93 1.47
N LEU A 80 -8.78 10.78 1.60
CA LEU A 80 -7.78 11.62 0.96
C LEU A 80 -6.71 10.75 0.28
N SER A 81 -6.01 11.34 -0.69
CA SER A 81 -4.84 10.72 -1.32
C SER A 81 -3.56 10.78 -0.47
N ARG A 82 -3.67 11.19 0.80
CA ARG A 82 -2.57 11.24 1.76
C ARG A 82 -2.87 10.34 2.95
N ILE A 83 -1.88 9.51 3.29
CA ILE A 83 -1.98 8.50 4.33
C ILE A 83 -0.76 8.65 5.24
N THR A 84 -0.98 8.74 6.54
CA THR A 84 0.11 8.68 7.52
C THR A 84 0.25 7.25 8.01
N LEU A 85 1.43 6.65 7.81
CA LEU A 85 1.76 5.33 8.36
C LEU A 85 2.62 5.51 9.61
N SER A 86 2.22 4.85 10.69
CA SER A 86 3.00 4.84 11.95
C SER A 86 4.31 4.09 11.80
N ALA A 87 5.22 4.26 12.76
CA ALA A 87 6.45 3.47 12.85
C ALA A 87 6.16 1.96 12.71
N PHE A 88 6.99 1.27 11.95
CA PHE A 88 6.88 -0.19 11.72
C PHE A 88 5.54 -0.68 11.14
N ALA A 89 4.74 0.20 10.55
CA ALA A 89 3.44 -0.18 10.02
C ALA A 89 3.54 -0.96 8.70
N VAL A 90 2.64 -1.92 8.54
CA VAL A 90 2.37 -2.63 7.28
C VAL A 90 0.94 -2.32 6.86
N ALA A 91 0.78 -1.79 5.65
CA ALA A 91 -0.51 -1.41 5.10
C ALA A 91 -0.76 -2.07 3.74
N VAL A 92 -1.97 -2.57 3.54
CA VAL A 92 -2.49 -3.00 2.24
C VAL A 92 -3.62 -2.05 1.87
N ILE A 93 -3.50 -1.38 0.73
CA ILE A 93 -4.48 -0.42 0.23
C ILE A 93 -5.17 -1.03 -0.98
N HIS A 94 -6.46 -1.32 -0.87
CA HIS A 94 -7.34 -1.64 -1.99
C HIS A 94 -7.82 -0.34 -2.63
N MET A 95 -7.44 -0.14 -3.88
CA MET A 95 -7.86 1.03 -4.65
C MET A 95 -9.34 0.91 -5.01
N PRO A 96 -10.06 2.04 -5.15
CA PRO A 96 -11.39 2.02 -5.73
C PRO A 96 -11.36 1.48 -7.17
N PRO A 97 -12.50 1.06 -7.73
CA PRO A 97 -12.64 0.86 -9.17
C PRO A 97 -12.15 2.10 -9.94
N LEU A 98 -11.64 1.91 -11.16
CA LEU A 98 -11.49 3.04 -12.07
C LEU A 98 -12.89 3.51 -12.45
N ASP A 99 -13.14 4.82 -12.38
CA ASP A 99 -14.31 5.39 -13.02
C ASP A 99 -14.18 5.10 -14.52
N VAL A 100 -15.11 4.30 -15.04
CA VAL A 100 -15.20 4.03 -16.48
C VAL A 100 -16.05 5.16 -17.04
N GLU A 101 -15.40 6.16 -17.64
CA GLU A 101 -16.07 7.11 -18.54
C GLU A 101 -16.61 6.39 -19.79
#